data_AF-A0A074ZT26-F1
#
_entry.id   AF-A0A074ZT26-F1
#
_cell.length_a   1.000
_cell.length_b   1.000
_cell.length_c   1.000
_cell.angle_alpha   90.00
_cell.angle_beta   90.00
_cell.angle_gamma   90.00
#
_symmetry.space_group_name_H-M   'P 1'
#
loop_
_entity.id
_entity.type
_entity.pdbx_description
1 polymer ?
#
loop_
_entity_poly.entity_id
_entity_poly.type
_entity_poly.pdbx_seq_one_letter_code
_entity_poly.pdbx_strand_id
1 'polypeptide(L)'
;MQPTQNMFVVFGSFGVYLNPLLSSYGLTSMQIGVVSFISNGVATFSRIIFGIIADRTRKYHRVLFWLTIISAVVVLSFGFLPRSWNAFYEGRIYSDGTFISKWIRNEDGDPKRSFVTCWPTYLRQCFSNVTTMVNPVNFVLGRADATSNQAFYLAETSSMIMKSQSSTGQNIPVNVICSVIGPNHDHLCHEPRNKIPAIATTTTFLIALLMRSIFNGLFMPTTNLLDSVTHAALGERDAHLYGRSRVFASLGYAVSVTVTGFLISHYTASSRPSSSFPTVVEPSQDYLPAIMLGSAFALAAALFGGMTQVSVGANELEITHVLKLAFRSELMLRCIVTSFFSGILLSFSNDYAFLILTKHLGLPPYFLGILTTVNILSAEIPGFLLSNAVLTYLGDNWCLSLAFLLVALQNLVVAFTRNYWWLLFSSSFLGCWFPLMYHTLLDQATRAGRTDHAKADIVASMHGIMNAVLVGISASFGGLFWGVLLEFFSGIQLFFIVSGMAFVLTLLVPLFCSMISRFGIVSEKLNFTM
;
A
#
# COMPACT_ATOMS: atom_id res chain seq x y z
N MET A 1 -25.56 3.73 11.18
CA MET A 1 -24.11 3.83 10.88
C MET A 1 -23.94 4.69 9.65
N GLN A 2 -23.10 5.73 9.73
CA GLN A 2 -22.90 6.64 8.61
C GLN A 2 -22.10 5.95 7.50
N PRO A 3 -22.38 6.22 6.21
CA PRO A 3 -21.69 5.59 5.07
C PRO A 3 -20.17 5.83 5.06
N THR A 4 -19.67 6.85 5.78
CA THR A 4 -18.24 7.10 6.10
C THR A 4 -17.52 5.90 6.69
N GLN A 5 -18.18 5.16 7.58
CA GLN A 5 -17.55 4.11 8.37
C GLN A 5 -17.17 2.91 7.49
N ASN A 6 -18.02 2.57 6.51
CA ASN A 6 -17.85 1.34 5.73
C ASN A 6 -16.70 1.42 4.71
N MET A 7 -16.26 2.61 4.28
CA MET A 7 -15.19 2.74 3.28
C MET A 7 -13.79 2.63 3.87
N PHE A 8 -13.59 3.16 5.07
CA PHE A 8 -12.32 2.99 5.79
C PHE A 8 -12.06 1.52 6.15
N VAL A 9 -13.12 0.75 6.36
CA VAL A 9 -13.06 -0.71 6.50
C VAL A 9 -12.58 -1.38 5.21
N VAL A 10 -13.04 -0.93 4.03
CA VAL A 10 -12.54 -1.43 2.72
C VAL A 10 -11.06 -1.09 2.53
N PHE A 11 -10.67 0.15 2.81
CA PHE A 11 -9.28 0.56 2.68
C PHE A 11 -8.35 -0.22 3.63
N GLY A 12 -8.80 -0.48 4.87
CA GLY A 12 -8.05 -1.27 5.85
C GLY A 12 -7.92 -2.75 5.51
N SER A 13 -8.91 -3.33 4.83
CA SER A 13 -8.87 -4.75 4.45
C SER A 13 -8.07 -4.98 3.17
N PHE A 14 -8.16 -4.11 2.17
CA PHE A 14 -7.52 -4.33 0.88
C PHE A 14 -6.42 -3.31 0.55
N GLY A 15 -6.69 -2.02 0.74
CA GLY A 15 -5.81 -0.94 0.29
C GLY A 15 -4.40 -1.01 0.87
N VAL A 16 -4.30 -1.26 2.18
CA VAL A 16 -3.01 -1.37 2.90
C VAL A 16 -2.18 -2.58 2.46
N TYR A 17 -2.85 -3.67 2.07
CA TYR A 17 -2.19 -4.89 1.61
C TYR A 17 -2.00 -4.95 0.10
N LEU A 18 -2.41 -3.92 -0.66
CA LEU A 18 -2.37 -3.92 -2.11
C LEU A 18 -0.94 -3.98 -2.67
N ASN A 19 0.00 -3.24 -2.10
CA ASN A 19 1.41 -3.28 -2.56
C ASN A 19 2.11 -4.60 -2.19
N PRO A 20 1.98 -5.12 -0.95
CA PRO A 20 2.42 -6.48 -0.64
C PRO A 20 1.80 -7.54 -1.56
N LEU A 21 0.50 -7.44 -1.86
CA LEU A 21 -0.21 -8.30 -2.80
C LEU A 21 0.42 -8.22 -4.20
N LEU A 22 0.62 -7.03 -4.75
CA LEU A 22 1.25 -6.84 -6.07
C LEU A 22 2.69 -7.37 -6.12
N SER A 23 3.46 -7.20 -5.04
CA SER A 23 4.79 -7.81 -4.94
C SER A 23 4.72 -9.34 -4.87
N SER A 24 3.68 -9.94 -4.28
CA SER A 24 3.48 -11.40 -4.29
C SER A 24 3.15 -11.95 -5.67
N TYR A 25 2.58 -11.11 -6.55
CA TYR A 25 2.38 -11.42 -7.98
C TYR A 25 3.65 -11.24 -8.83
N GLY A 26 4.78 -10.85 -8.22
CA GLY A 26 6.06 -10.73 -8.90
C GLY A 26 6.40 -9.34 -9.44
N LEU A 27 5.59 -8.31 -9.15
CA LEU A 27 5.91 -6.95 -9.58
C LEU A 27 7.12 -6.40 -8.83
N THR A 28 8.02 -5.74 -9.55
CA THR A 28 9.18 -5.06 -8.94
C THR A 28 8.77 -3.77 -8.22
N SER A 29 9.63 -3.26 -7.35
CA SER A 29 9.39 -2.02 -6.62
C SER A 29 9.15 -0.82 -7.54
N MET A 30 9.91 -0.68 -8.63
CA MET A 30 9.66 0.36 -9.64
C MET A 30 8.34 0.15 -10.39
N GLN A 31 8.00 -1.09 -10.74
CA GLN A 31 6.72 -1.38 -11.38
C GLN A 31 5.54 -0.98 -10.47
N ILE A 32 5.62 -1.28 -9.17
CA ILE A 32 4.63 -0.85 -8.17
C ILE A 32 4.59 0.70 -8.10
N GLY A 33 5.73 1.37 -8.18
CA GLY A 33 5.82 2.82 -8.21
C GLY A 33 5.18 3.48 -9.44
N VAL A 34 5.44 2.93 -10.64
CA VAL A 34 4.80 3.38 -11.89
C VAL A 34 3.28 3.15 -11.84
N VAL A 35 2.85 2.00 -11.33
CA VAL A 35 1.41 1.72 -11.13
C VAL A 35 0.81 2.73 -10.15
N SER A 36 1.51 3.06 -9.06
CA SER A 36 1.05 4.04 -8.08
C SER A 36 0.96 5.45 -8.67
N PHE A 37 1.94 5.86 -9.47
CA PHE A 37 1.94 7.15 -10.18
C PHE A 37 0.71 7.33 -11.07
N ILE A 38 0.45 6.35 -11.95
CA ILE A 38 -0.66 6.42 -12.89
C ILE A 38 -1.99 6.32 -12.14
N SER A 39 -2.13 5.37 -11.22
CA SER A 39 -3.40 5.14 -10.50
C SER A 39 -3.80 6.29 -9.58
N ASN A 40 -2.85 6.90 -8.86
CA ASN A 40 -3.11 8.08 -8.03
C ASN A 40 -3.36 9.32 -8.89
N GLY A 41 -2.73 9.40 -10.07
CA GLY A 41 -3.04 10.41 -11.09
C GLY A 41 -4.49 10.31 -11.55
N VAL A 42 -4.92 9.12 -11.96
CA VAL A 42 -6.32 8.83 -12.33
C VAL A 42 -7.26 9.19 -11.18
N ALA A 43 -6.97 8.76 -9.95
CA ALA A 43 -7.76 9.10 -8.77
C ALA A 43 -7.93 10.61 -8.55
N THR A 44 -6.89 11.40 -8.83
CA THR A 44 -6.95 12.87 -8.70
C THR A 44 -7.94 13.46 -9.69
N PHE A 45 -7.88 13.06 -10.96
CA PHE A 45 -8.84 13.51 -11.98
C PHE A 45 -10.25 13.00 -11.70
N SER A 46 -10.38 11.74 -11.29
CA SER A 46 -11.67 11.14 -10.93
C SER A 46 -12.35 11.88 -9.77
N ARG A 47 -11.60 12.33 -8.75
CA ARG A 47 -12.14 13.12 -7.63
C ARG A 47 -12.85 14.39 -8.12
N ILE A 48 -12.24 15.09 -9.08
CA ILE A 48 -12.81 16.32 -9.67
C ILE A 48 -14.04 15.99 -10.51
N ILE A 49 -13.94 14.99 -11.40
CA ILE A 49 -15.03 14.61 -12.31
C ILE A 49 -16.26 14.13 -11.55
N PHE A 50 -16.09 13.19 -10.61
CA PHE A 50 -17.22 12.64 -9.85
C PHE A 50 -17.81 13.64 -8.84
N GLY A 51 -17.03 14.62 -8.38
CA GLY A 51 -17.57 15.78 -7.65
C GLY A 51 -18.60 16.53 -8.50
N ILE A 52 -18.21 16.95 -9.71
CA ILE A 52 -19.09 17.68 -10.64
C ILE A 52 -20.33 16.85 -11.02
N ILE A 53 -20.17 15.54 -11.24
CA ILE A 53 -21.29 14.64 -11.55
C ILE A 53 -22.26 14.55 -10.38
N ALA A 54 -21.77 14.42 -9.15
CA ALA A 54 -22.62 14.35 -7.96
C ALA A 54 -23.41 15.65 -7.76
N ASP A 55 -22.76 16.79 -7.97
CA ASP A 55 -23.38 18.12 -7.87
C ASP A 55 -24.49 18.29 -8.93
N ARG A 56 -24.22 17.94 -10.19
CA ARG A 56 -25.19 18.05 -11.29
C ARG A 56 -26.37 17.09 -11.15
N THR A 57 -26.12 15.85 -10.72
CA THR A 57 -27.16 14.83 -10.61
C THR A 57 -28.06 15.02 -9.40
N ARG A 58 -27.61 15.77 -8.38
CA ARG A 58 -28.29 16.00 -7.09
C ARG A 58 -28.66 14.70 -6.36
N LYS A 59 -28.04 13.58 -6.75
CA LYS A 59 -28.34 12.23 -6.27
C LYS A 59 -27.05 11.54 -5.82
N TYR A 60 -26.38 12.16 -4.84
CA TYR A 60 -25.12 11.68 -4.24
C TYR A 60 -25.16 10.19 -3.89
N HIS A 61 -26.26 9.71 -3.29
CA HIS A 61 -26.44 8.30 -2.93
C HIS A 61 -26.34 7.34 -4.13
N ARG A 62 -26.84 7.72 -5.32
CA ARG A 62 -26.74 6.88 -6.53
C ARG A 62 -25.32 6.85 -7.06
N VAL A 63 -24.63 7.98 -7.05
CA VAL A 63 -23.23 8.06 -7.48
C VAL A 63 -22.35 7.22 -6.55
N LEU A 64 -22.50 7.38 -5.23
CA LEU A 64 -21.79 6.58 -4.23
C LEU A 64 -22.07 5.08 -4.36
N PHE A 65 -23.33 4.69 -4.59
CA PHE A 65 -23.73 3.30 -4.79
C PHE A 65 -23.01 2.67 -6.00
N TRP A 66 -23.02 3.32 -7.16
CA TRP A 66 -22.35 2.79 -8.35
C TRP A 66 -20.83 2.76 -8.20
N LEU A 67 -20.22 3.80 -7.63
CA LEU A 67 -18.77 3.83 -7.37
C LEU A 67 -18.33 2.67 -6.47
N THR A 68 -19.07 2.41 -5.38
CA THR A 68 -18.76 1.34 -4.42
C THR A 68 -18.98 -0.05 -5.01
N ILE A 69 -20.08 -0.30 -5.73
CA ILE A 69 -20.32 -1.60 -6.39
C ILE A 69 -19.24 -1.93 -7.40
N ILE A 70 -18.91 -0.98 -8.28
CA ILE A 70 -17.91 -1.23 -9.31
C ILE A 70 -16.53 -1.43 -8.65
N SER A 71 -16.21 -0.68 -7.59
CA SER A 71 -14.98 -0.91 -6.83
C SER A 71 -14.92 -2.32 -6.21
N ALA A 72 -16.04 -2.85 -5.70
CA ALA A 72 -16.09 -4.20 -5.13
C ALA A 72 -15.82 -5.29 -6.19
N VAL A 73 -16.39 -5.13 -7.39
CA VAL A 73 -16.16 -6.04 -8.53
C VAL A 73 -14.68 -6.01 -8.94
N VAL A 74 -14.07 -4.83 -8.97
CA VAL A 74 -12.65 -4.66 -9.30
C VAL A 74 -11.77 -5.30 -8.22
N VAL A 75 -12.07 -5.13 -6.94
CA VAL A 75 -11.34 -5.79 -5.84
C VAL A 75 -11.38 -7.32 -6.02
N LEU A 76 -12.56 -7.91 -6.26
CA LEU A 76 -12.68 -9.35 -6.56
C LEU A 76 -11.85 -9.77 -7.77
N SER A 77 -11.75 -8.91 -8.78
CA SER A 77 -11.02 -9.19 -10.02
C SER A 77 -9.52 -9.36 -9.79
N PHE A 78 -8.94 -8.77 -8.73
CA PHE A 78 -7.53 -9.02 -8.36
C PHE A 78 -7.25 -10.49 -8.03
N GLY A 79 -8.27 -11.26 -7.64
CA GLY A 79 -8.13 -12.71 -7.41
C GLY A 79 -7.76 -13.49 -8.67
N PHE A 80 -8.11 -12.97 -9.86
CA PHE A 80 -7.85 -13.59 -11.15
C PHE A 80 -6.55 -13.11 -11.82
N LEU A 81 -5.75 -12.28 -11.13
CA LEU A 81 -4.48 -11.81 -11.66
C LEU A 81 -3.54 -13.02 -11.89
N PRO A 82 -3.00 -13.22 -13.12
CA PRO A 82 -2.16 -14.37 -13.41
C PRO A 82 -0.91 -14.38 -12.53
N ARG A 83 -0.70 -15.46 -11.79
CA ARG A 83 0.48 -15.67 -10.94
C ARG A 83 1.56 -16.40 -11.72
N SER A 84 2.72 -15.79 -11.82
CA SER A 84 3.95 -16.44 -12.30
C SER A 84 4.74 -16.97 -11.11
N TRP A 85 5.10 -18.26 -11.14
CA TRP A 85 5.87 -18.90 -10.09
C TRP A 85 7.08 -19.61 -10.68
N ASN A 86 8.20 -19.56 -9.97
CA ASN A 86 9.36 -20.42 -10.18
C ASN A 86 9.35 -21.51 -9.12
N ALA A 87 9.77 -22.72 -9.45
CA ALA A 87 9.98 -23.75 -8.44
C ALA A 87 11.43 -23.75 -7.96
N PHE A 88 11.57 -23.99 -6.67
CA PHE A 88 12.84 -24.12 -5.98
C PHE A 88 13.15 -25.58 -5.71
N TYR A 89 14.30 -26.02 -6.23
CA TYR A 89 14.80 -27.38 -6.08
C TYR A 89 16.13 -27.35 -5.33
N GLU A 90 16.22 -28.14 -4.27
CA GLU A 90 17.49 -28.46 -3.63
C GLU A 90 18.06 -29.72 -4.26
N GLY A 91 19.35 -29.73 -4.55
CA GLY A 91 19.95 -30.88 -5.21
C GLY A 91 21.46 -30.85 -5.29
N ARG A 92 22.00 -31.76 -6.10
CA ARG A 92 23.43 -31.82 -6.43
C ARG A 92 23.56 -31.83 -7.95
N ILE A 93 24.47 -31.00 -8.46
CA ILE A 93 24.87 -31.04 -9.87
C ILE A 93 26.14 -31.85 -9.96
N TYR A 94 26.14 -32.84 -10.84
CA TYR A 94 27.27 -33.71 -11.11
C TYR A 94 28.06 -33.19 -12.31
N SER A 95 29.31 -33.66 -12.43
CA SER A 95 30.23 -33.22 -13.48
C SER A 95 29.82 -33.58 -14.91
N ASP A 96 28.92 -34.54 -15.05
CA ASP A 96 28.29 -34.98 -16.29
C ASP A 96 27.12 -34.07 -16.72
N GLY A 97 26.78 -33.04 -15.94
CA GLY A 97 25.64 -32.15 -16.18
C GLY A 97 24.30 -32.70 -15.64
N THR A 98 24.32 -33.79 -14.88
CA THR A 98 23.13 -34.35 -14.24
C THR A 98 22.81 -33.57 -12.96
N PHE A 99 21.58 -33.06 -12.86
CA PHE A 99 21.03 -32.46 -11.66
C PHE A 99 20.14 -33.48 -10.93
N ILE A 100 20.52 -33.86 -9.72
CA ILE A 100 19.69 -34.70 -8.85
C ILE A 100 18.97 -33.79 -7.87
N SER A 101 17.66 -33.60 -8.08
CA SER A 101 16.81 -32.84 -7.15
C SER A 101 16.26 -33.76 -6.06
N LYS A 102 16.27 -33.28 -4.82
CA LYS A 102 15.67 -33.94 -3.66
C LYS A 102 14.43 -33.18 -3.21
N TRP A 103 13.34 -33.90 -2.96
CA TRP A 103 12.12 -33.30 -2.40
C TRP A 103 12.22 -33.14 -0.87
N ILE A 104 11.74 -32.00 -0.35
CA ILE A 104 11.66 -31.70 1.09
C ILE A 104 10.21 -31.81 1.53
N ARG A 105 9.96 -32.57 2.60
CA ARG A 105 8.62 -32.88 3.13
C ARG A 105 8.18 -31.79 4.13
N ASN A 106 6.91 -31.40 4.10
CA ASN A 106 6.25 -30.69 5.21
C ASN A 106 5.88 -31.71 6.29
N GLU A 107 6.45 -31.61 7.48
CA GLU A 107 6.25 -32.57 8.58
C GLU A 107 4.92 -32.42 9.34
N ASP A 108 3.79 -32.28 8.66
CA ASP A 108 2.46 -32.19 9.32
C ASP A 108 1.50 -33.36 8.99
N GLY A 109 2.01 -34.52 8.56
CA GLY A 109 1.14 -35.67 8.31
C GLY A 109 1.87 -37.01 8.25
N ASP A 110 1.23 -38.02 8.87
CA ASP A 110 1.64 -39.41 9.02
C ASP A 110 2.70 -39.93 8.03
N PRO A 111 3.82 -40.52 8.50
CA PRO A 111 4.90 -41.05 7.66
C PRO A 111 4.51 -42.27 6.80
N LYS A 112 3.24 -42.71 6.84
CA LYS A 112 2.76 -43.98 6.28
C LYS A 112 2.02 -43.88 4.94
N ARG A 113 1.81 -42.70 4.36
CA ARG A 113 1.27 -42.59 2.99
C ARG A 113 2.38 -42.32 1.97
N SER A 114 2.66 -43.30 1.11
CA SER A 114 3.50 -43.16 -0.08
C SER A 114 2.74 -42.34 -1.12
N PHE A 115 2.98 -41.04 -1.14
CA PHE A 115 2.45 -40.17 -2.19
C PHE A 115 3.37 -40.20 -3.40
N VAL A 116 2.81 -40.41 -4.60
CA VAL A 116 3.55 -40.30 -5.85
C VAL A 116 3.75 -38.82 -6.17
N THR A 117 4.99 -38.35 -6.25
CA THR A 117 5.32 -36.96 -6.60
C THR A 117 5.37 -36.80 -8.11
N CYS A 118 4.68 -35.79 -8.64
CA CYS A 118 4.77 -35.44 -10.06
C CYS A 118 5.94 -34.49 -10.31
N TRP A 119 7.03 -35.05 -10.82
CA TRP A 119 8.17 -34.27 -11.27
C TRP A 119 7.85 -33.65 -12.63
N PRO A 120 8.10 -32.34 -12.82
CA PRO A 120 7.90 -31.72 -14.12
C PRO A 120 8.86 -32.29 -15.15
N THR A 121 8.36 -32.43 -16.38
CA THR A 121 9.11 -32.97 -17.51
C THR A 121 10.22 -32.02 -17.97
N TYR A 122 9.95 -30.71 -17.92
CA TYR A 122 10.88 -29.67 -18.31
C TYR A 122 11.05 -28.63 -17.21
N LEU A 123 12.30 -28.33 -16.91
CA LEU A 123 12.72 -27.19 -16.11
C LEU A 123 13.41 -26.20 -17.05
N ARG A 124 12.85 -24.99 -17.19
CA ARG A 124 13.44 -23.93 -18.02
C ARG A 124 14.02 -22.82 -17.15
N GLN A 125 14.93 -22.07 -17.75
CA GLN A 125 15.48 -20.86 -17.14
C GLN A 125 15.98 -21.05 -15.70
N CYS A 126 16.79 -22.09 -15.51
CA CYS A 126 17.28 -22.45 -14.20
C CYS A 126 18.52 -21.64 -13.81
N PHE A 127 18.52 -21.12 -12.58
CA PHE A 127 19.62 -20.38 -11.97
C PHE A 127 20.11 -21.08 -10.71
N SER A 128 21.42 -21.09 -10.46
CA SER A 128 22.05 -21.71 -9.29
C SER A 128 22.78 -20.70 -8.43
N ASN A 129 22.78 -20.90 -7.10
CA ASN A 129 23.48 -20.02 -6.15
C ASN A 129 25.01 -20.19 -6.16
N VAL A 130 25.53 -21.33 -6.64
CA VAL A 130 26.97 -21.68 -6.54
C VAL A 130 27.72 -21.47 -7.84
N THR A 131 27.00 -21.35 -8.95
CA THR A 131 27.60 -21.09 -10.26
C THR A 131 27.02 -19.79 -10.78
N THR A 132 27.89 -18.83 -11.07
CA THR A 132 27.60 -17.70 -11.94
C THR A 132 27.35 -18.22 -13.36
N MET A 133 26.24 -18.94 -13.55
CA MET A 133 25.82 -19.37 -14.88
C MET A 133 25.44 -18.10 -15.64
N VAL A 134 26.31 -17.72 -16.58
CA VAL A 134 26.15 -16.53 -17.43
C VAL A 134 24.85 -16.62 -18.25
N ASN A 135 24.34 -17.84 -18.48
CA ASN A 135 23.09 -18.08 -19.18
C ASN A 135 22.19 -19.08 -18.41
N PRO A 136 20.86 -18.90 -18.45
CA PRO A 136 19.91 -19.87 -17.92
C PRO A 136 20.07 -21.26 -18.58
N VAL A 137 20.12 -22.31 -17.77
CA VAL A 137 20.17 -23.71 -18.25
C VAL A 137 18.76 -24.31 -18.26
N ASN A 138 18.46 -25.12 -19.27
CA ASN A 138 17.26 -25.95 -19.29
C ASN A 138 17.62 -27.39 -18.90
N PHE A 139 16.77 -28.02 -18.10
CA PHE A 139 16.88 -29.43 -17.78
C PHE A 139 15.64 -30.20 -18.23
N VAL A 140 15.89 -31.43 -18.69
CA VAL A 140 14.87 -32.39 -19.10
C VAL A 140 14.86 -33.54 -18.10
N LEU A 141 13.69 -33.99 -17.68
CA LEU A 141 13.56 -35.14 -16.78
C LEU A 141 14.05 -36.40 -17.49
N GLY A 142 15.13 -36.99 -16.98
CA GLY A 142 15.66 -38.27 -17.48
C GLY A 142 15.04 -39.46 -16.75
N ARG A 143 15.00 -39.42 -15.40
CA ARG A 143 14.46 -40.49 -14.55
C ARG A 143 13.90 -39.91 -13.26
N ALA A 144 12.85 -40.52 -12.71
CA ALA A 144 12.37 -40.23 -11.36
C ALA A 144 12.29 -41.52 -10.55
N ASP A 145 12.88 -41.51 -9.35
CA ASP A 145 12.80 -42.63 -8.41
C ASP A 145 11.76 -42.32 -7.33
N ALA A 146 10.63 -43.04 -7.40
CA ALA A 146 9.51 -42.87 -6.48
C ALA A 146 9.81 -43.31 -5.04
N THR A 147 10.81 -44.18 -4.84
CA THR A 147 11.19 -44.72 -3.53
C THR A 147 12.13 -43.81 -2.75
N SER A 148 12.97 -43.03 -3.44
CA SER A 148 13.98 -42.15 -2.85
C SER A 148 13.57 -40.67 -2.84
N ASN A 149 12.41 -40.33 -3.43
CA ASN A 149 11.95 -38.95 -3.65
C ASN A 149 12.99 -38.08 -4.36
N GLN A 150 13.66 -38.66 -5.36
CA GLN A 150 14.67 -38.00 -6.18
C GLN A 150 14.27 -38.01 -7.64
N ALA A 151 14.61 -36.93 -8.35
CA ALA A 151 14.51 -36.86 -9.79
C ALA A 151 15.84 -36.46 -10.41
N PHE A 152 16.13 -37.09 -11.54
CA PHE A 152 17.33 -36.95 -12.33
C PHE A 152 16.99 -36.12 -13.56
N TYR A 153 17.62 -34.95 -13.63
CA TYR A 153 17.43 -33.95 -14.66
C TYR A 153 18.71 -33.83 -15.49
N LEU A 154 18.61 -33.93 -16.81
CA LEU A 154 19.73 -33.82 -17.74
C LEU A 154 19.73 -32.43 -18.37
N ALA A 155 20.88 -31.75 -18.38
CA ALA A 155 21.01 -30.45 -19.04
C ALA A 155 20.88 -30.56 -20.56
N GLU A 156 20.04 -29.72 -21.17
CA GLU A 156 19.79 -29.71 -22.62
C GLU A 156 21.02 -29.24 -23.42
N THR A 157 21.86 -28.39 -22.82
CA THR A 157 23.13 -27.91 -23.40
C THR A 157 24.28 -28.17 -22.43
N SER A 158 24.93 -29.32 -22.61
CA SER A 158 26.08 -29.77 -21.79
C SER A 158 27.33 -28.91 -21.95
N SER A 159 27.45 -28.14 -23.04
CA SER A 159 28.69 -27.44 -23.43
C SER A 159 28.99 -26.14 -22.69
N MET A 160 28.09 -25.62 -21.85
CA MET A 160 28.33 -24.39 -21.06
C MET A 160 28.50 -24.60 -19.55
N ILE A 161 28.29 -25.81 -19.01
CA ILE A 161 28.32 -26.02 -17.55
C ILE A 161 29.77 -26.12 -16.99
N MET A 162 30.80 -26.30 -17.82
CA MET A 162 32.16 -26.44 -17.32
C MET A 162 33.21 -25.70 -18.15
N LYS A 163 33.52 -24.47 -17.75
CA LYS A 163 34.87 -23.91 -17.96
C LYS A 163 35.46 -23.14 -16.77
N SER A 164 34.83 -23.10 -15.58
CA SER A 164 35.38 -22.29 -14.47
C SER A 164 35.68 -22.99 -13.15
N GLN A 165 35.51 -24.30 -12.95
CA GLN A 165 35.97 -24.93 -11.68
C GLN A 165 36.11 -26.47 -11.66
N SER A 166 36.41 -27.11 -12.79
CA SER A 166 36.75 -28.55 -12.78
C SER A 166 38.24 -28.76 -12.55
N SER A 167 38.66 -28.75 -11.29
CA SER A 167 39.88 -29.45 -10.86
C SER A 167 39.68 -30.36 -9.65
N THR A 168 38.46 -30.46 -9.12
CA THR A 168 38.11 -31.40 -8.06
C THR A 168 36.71 -31.92 -8.30
N GLY A 169 36.56 -33.21 -8.60
CA GLY A 169 35.28 -33.90 -8.82
C GLY A 169 34.40 -34.02 -7.56
N GLN A 170 34.19 -32.91 -6.86
CA GLN A 170 33.37 -32.83 -5.66
C GLN A 170 31.91 -32.56 -6.02
N ASN A 171 31.02 -33.32 -5.37
CA ASN A 171 29.57 -33.13 -5.42
C ASN A 171 29.21 -31.83 -4.70
N ILE A 172 28.87 -30.78 -5.45
CA ILE A 172 28.51 -29.48 -4.86
C ILE A 172 27.00 -29.49 -4.56
N PRO A 173 26.58 -29.30 -3.29
CA PRO A 173 25.18 -29.04 -2.98
C PRO A 173 24.78 -27.70 -3.58
N VAL A 174 23.74 -27.71 -4.41
CA VAL A 174 23.26 -26.52 -5.10
C VAL A 174 21.77 -26.33 -4.92
N ASN A 175 21.38 -25.06 -4.83
CA ASN A 175 19.99 -24.64 -4.88
C ASN A 175 19.73 -24.13 -6.29
N VAL A 176 18.70 -24.67 -6.94
CA VAL A 176 18.34 -24.32 -8.32
C VAL A 176 16.92 -23.75 -8.35
N ILE A 177 16.76 -22.57 -8.93
CA ILE A 177 15.47 -21.93 -9.15
C ILE A 177 15.14 -22.05 -10.64
N CYS A 178 14.02 -22.66 -10.98
CA CYS A 178 13.62 -22.92 -12.36
C CYS A 178 12.19 -22.45 -12.63
N SER A 179 11.89 -22.01 -13.85
CA SER A 179 10.52 -21.93 -14.32
C SER A 179 10.04 -23.33 -14.71
N VAL A 180 8.90 -23.74 -14.16
CA VAL A 180 8.36 -25.09 -14.36
C VAL A 180 7.42 -25.09 -15.55
N ILE A 181 7.63 -26.02 -16.48
CA ILE A 181 6.68 -26.28 -17.55
C ILE A 181 6.18 -27.71 -17.39
N GLY A 182 4.95 -27.80 -16.86
CA GLY A 182 4.04 -28.95 -16.88
C GLY A 182 4.59 -30.36 -16.60
N PRO A 183 4.15 -31.04 -15.52
CA PRO A 183 4.02 -32.50 -15.55
C PRO A 183 2.89 -32.91 -16.50
N ASN A 184 2.93 -34.15 -17.03
CA ASN A 184 1.76 -34.77 -17.63
C ASN A 184 0.66 -34.85 -16.55
N HIS A 185 -0.56 -34.41 -16.87
CA HIS A 185 -1.70 -34.34 -15.95
C HIS A 185 -2.22 -35.74 -15.56
N ASP A 186 -1.50 -36.46 -14.72
CA ASP A 186 -2.06 -37.63 -14.04
C ASP A 186 -2.66 -37.19 -12.70
N HIS A 187 -3.98 -37.35 -12.55
CA HIS A 187 -4.75 -36.92 -11.37
C HIS A 187 -4.37 -37.63 -10.04
N LEU A 188 -3.35 -38.49 -10.04
CA LEU A 188 -2.94 -39.33 -8.91
C LEU A 188 -1.67 -38.86 -8.20
N CYS A 189 -1.05 -37.76 -8.63
CA CYS A 189 0.22 -37.29 -8.10
C CYS A 189 0.16 -35.89 -7.49
N HIS A 190 1.03 -35.64 -6.50
CA HIS A 190 1.13 -34.34 -5.84
C HIS A 190 2.25 -33.50 -6.47
N GLU A 191 1.96 -32.22 -6.77
CA GLU A 191 2.96 -31.26 -7.23
C GLU A 191 3.96 -30.88 -6.12
N PRO A 192 5.25 -30.67 -6.45
CA PRO A 192 6.22 -30.12 -5.51
C PRO A 192 5.81 -28.69 -5.09
N ARG A 193 5.67 -28.47 -3.77
CA ARG A 193 5.15 -27.22 -3.16
C ARG A 193 6.18 -26.09 -2.95
N ASN A 194 7.38 -26.20 -3.50
CA ASN A 194 8.42 -25.17 -3.34
C ASN A 194 8.26 -24.09 -4.42
N LYS A 195 7.24 -23.23 -4.32
CA LYS A 195 6.97 -22.15 -5.28
C LYS A 195 7.52 -20.82 -4.74
N ILE A 196 8.28 -20.12 -5.57
CA ILE A 196 8.79 -18.75 -5.36
C ILE A 196 8.08 -17.84 -6.37
N PRO A 197 7.63 -16.64 -6.00
CA PRO A 197 7.09 -15.69 -6.98
C PRO A 197 8.14 -15.37 -8.06
N ALA A 198 7.79 -15.60 -9.33
CA ALA A 198 8.63 -15.22 -10.46
C ALA A 198 8.40 -13.74 -10.81
N ILE A 199 9.37 -13.10 -11.49
CA ILE A 199 9.21 -11.73 -11.99
C ILE A 199 7.99 -11.66 -12.90
N ALA A 200 7.13 -10.66 -12.65
CA ALA A 200 5.88 -10.50 -13.39
C ALA A 200 6.13 -10.29 -14.89
N THR A 201 5.30 -10.93 -15.71
CA THR A 201 5.28 -10.70 -17.16
C THR A 201 4.71 -9.32 -17.47
N THR A 202 5.01 -8.79 -18.66
CA THR A 202 4.45 -7.50 -19.14
C THR A 202 2.92 -7.50 -19.13
N THR A 203 2.29 -8.65 -19.40
CA THR A 203 0.82 -8.78 -19.35
C THR A 203 0.28 -8.65 -17.94
N THR A 204 0.89 -9.32 -16.94
CA THR A 204 0.52 -9.18 -15.53
C THR A 204 0.69 -7.74 -15.06
N PHE A 205 1.78 -7.07 -15.46
CA PHE A 205 2.01 -5.67 -15.16
C PHE A 205 0.91 -4.75 -15.74
N LEU A 206 0.56 -4.89 -17.03
CA LEU A 206 -0.47 -4.06 -17.66
C LEU A 206 -1.86 -4.29 -17.06
N ILE A 207 -2.21 -5.54 -16.75
CA ILE A 207 -3.49 -5.86 -16.09
C ILE A 207 -3.51 -5.28 -14.68
N ALA A 208 -2.43 -5.41 -13.91
CA ALA A 208 -2.32 -4.83 -12.57
C ALA A 208 -2.43 -3.29 -12.60
N LEU A 209 -1.79 -2.66 -13.59
CA LEU A 209 -1.87 -1.22 -13.83
C LEU A 209 -3.32 -0.78 -14.09
N LEU A 210 -4.01 -1.48 -15.01
CA LEU A 210 -5.40 -1.21 -15.35
C LEU A 210 -6.30 -1.37 -14.12
N MET A 211 -6.22 -2.53 -13.44
CA MET A 211 -7.06 -2.83 -12.28
C MET A 211 -6.85 -1.84 -11.14
N ARG A 212 -5.60 -1.50 -10.80
CA ARG A 212 -5.31 -0.52 -9.75
C ARG A 212 -5.76 0.89 -10.14
N SER A 213 -5.63 1.28 -11.41
CA SER A 213 -6.10 2.58 -11.89
C SER A 213 -7.63 2.71 -11.81
N ILE A 214 -8.36 1.65 -12.21
CA ILE A 214 -9.82 1.62 -12.08
C ILE A 214 -10.23 1.62 -10.60
N PHE A 215 -9.58 0.81 -9.76
CA PHE A 215 -9.88 0.76 -8.33
C PHE A 215 -9.67 2.13 -7.66
N ASN A 216 -8.49 2.74 -7.80
CA ASN A 216 -8.21 4.05 -7.20
C ASN A 216 -9.08 5.15 -7.80
N GLY A 217 -9.33 5.11 -9.12
CA GLY A 217 -10.22 6.05 -9.82
C GLY A 217 -11.67 6.02 -9.33
N LEU A 218 -12.16 4.87 -8.84
CA LEU A 218 -13.53 4.74 -8.34
C LEU A 218 -13.61 4.89 -6.81
N PHE A 219 -12.64 4.34 -6.08
CA PHE A 219 -12.66 4.32 -4.63
C PHE A 219 -12.30 5.68 -4.02
N MET A 220 -11.28 6.36 -4.52
CA MET A 220 -10.80 7.64 -3.95
C MET A 220 -11.83 8.78 -4.01
N PRO A 221 -12.59 9.01 -5.10
CA PRO A 221 -13.65 10.02 -5.13
C PRO A 221 -14.73 9.79 -4.09
N THR A 222 -14.97 8.52 -3.76
CA THR A 222 -16.01 8.13 -2.82
C THR A 222 -15.71 8.68 -1.42
N THR A 223 -14.45 8.66 -0.98
CA THR A 223 -14.03 9.27 0.30
C THR A 223 -14.26 10.79 0.33
N ASN A 224 -13.90 11.50 -0.74
CA ASN A 224 -14.09 12.95 -0.84
C ASN A 224 -15.58 13.35 -0.86
N LEU A 225 -16.38 12.66 -1.67
CA LEU A 225 -17.83 12.90 -1.76
C LEU A 225 -18.50 12.72 -0.40
N LEU A 226 -18.03 11.75 0.36
CA LEU A 226 -18.57 11.40 1.65
C LEU A 226 -18.19 12.42 2.73
N ASP A 227 -16.96 12.91 2.70
CA ASP A 227 -16.54 14.06 3.52
C ASP A 227 -17.41 15.29 3.19
N SER A 228 -17.60 15.62 1.91
CA SER A 228 -18.48 16.71 1.49
C SER A 228 -19.93 16.52 1.93
N VAL A 229 -20.51 15.32 1.77
CA VAL A 229 -21.89 15.02 2.21
C VAL A 229 -22.04 15.11 3.72
N THR A 230 -21.04 14.65 4.49
CA THR A 230 -21.10 14.77 5.96
C THR A 230 -20.99 16.21 6.43
N HIS A 231 -20.14 17.02 5.81
CA HIS A 231 -20.08 18.45 6.10
C HIS A 231 -21.40 19.16 5.74
N ALA A 232 -21.99 18.84 4.59
CA ALA A 232 -23.28 19.38 4.20
C ALA A 232 -24.42 18.94 5.15
N ALA A 233 -24.39 17.70 5.65
CA ALA A 233 -25.40 17.19 6.57
C ALA A 233 -25.29 17.77 7.99
N LEU A 234 -24.09 18.11 8.46
CA LEU A 234 -23.86 18.75 9.76
C LEU A 234 -24.20 20.25 9.74
N GLY A 235 -24.07 20.93 8.60
CA GLY A 235 -24.26 22.37 8.51
C GLY A 235 -23.21 23.17 9.31
N GLU A 236 -23.32 24.50 9.31
CA GLU A 236 -22.32 25.38 9.93
C GLU A 236 -22.26 25.25 11.47
N ARG A 237 -23.41 25.04 12.11
CA ARG A 237 -23.54 25.00 13.58
C ARG A 237 -22.87 23.76 14.19
N ASP A 238 -22.99 22.61 13.53
CA ASP A 238 -22.52 21.33 14.04
C ASP A 238 -21.26 20.82 13.31
N ALA A 239 -20.59 21.68 12.53
CA ALA A 239 -19.34 21.34 11.84
C ALA A 239 -18.24 20.81 12.79
N HIS A 240 -18.24 21.25 14.05
CA HIS A 240 -17.32 20.76 15.09
C HIS A 240 -17.50 19.26 15.40
N LEU A 241 -18.67 18.67 15.11
CA LEU A 241 -18.96 17.24 15.31
C LEU A 241 -18.39 16.37 14.18
N TYR A 242 -17.87 16.94 13.10
CA TYR A 242 -17.23 16.20 12.01
C TYR A 242 -16.07 15.33 12.51
N GLY A 243 -15.32 15.79 13.52
CA GLY A 243 -14.27 14.98 14.15
C GLY A 243 -14.77 13.63 14.69
N ARG A 244 -16.02 13.58 15.21
CA ARG A 244 -16.60 12.34 15.74
C ARG A 244 -16.89 11.31 14.65
N SER A 245 -17.33 11.75 13.46
CA SER A 245 -17.53 10.83 12.33
C SER A 245 -16.19 10.23 11.88
N ARG A 246 -15.12 11.03 11.92
CA ARG A 246 -13.76 10.58 11.59
C ARG A 246 -13.19 9.57 12.58
N VAL A 247 -13.43 9.75 13.88
CA VAL A 247 -13.00 8.78 14.91
C VAL A 247 -13.57 7.38 14.62
N PHE A 248 -14.85 7.29 14.26
CA PHE A 248 -15.45 6.00 13.89
C PHE A 248 -14.88 5.42 12.59
N ALA A 249 -14.51 6.26 11.63
CA ALA A 249 -13.83 5.82 10.41
C ALA A 249 -12.44 5.23 10.73
N SER A 250 -11.64 5.88 11.57
CA SER A 250 -10.34 5.38 12.02
C SER A 250 -10.48 4.07 12.82
N LEU A 251 -11.52 3.95 13.67
CA LEU A 251 -11.80 2.70 14.39
C LEU A 251 -12.14 1.55 13.42
N GLY A 252 -12.95 1.80 12.40
CA GLY A 252 -13.27 0.82 11.36
C GLY A 252 -12.02 0.38 10.58
N TYR A 253 -11.13 1.32 10.26
CA TYR A 253 -9.83 1.04 9.65
C TYR A 253 -8.97 0.12 10.55
N ALA A 254 -8.82 0.44 11.84
CA ALA A 254 -8.05 -0.35 12.80
C ALA A 254 -8.52 -1.81 12.89
N VAL A 255 -9.83 -2.01 13.07
CA VAL A 255 -10.42 -3.35 13.17
C VAL A 255 -10.19 -4.13 11.88
N SER A 256 -10.40 -3.49 10.72
CA SER A 256 -10.29 -4.15 9.42
C SER A 256 -8.86 -4.60 9.09
N VAL A 257 -7.86 -3.76 9.32
CA VAL A 257 -6.44 -4.10 9.05
C VAL A 257 -6.00 -5.27 9.94
N THR A 258 -6.41 -5.27 11.22
CA THR A 258 -6.09 -6.33 12.18
C THR A 258 -6.74 -7.65 11.81
N VAL A 259 -8.05 -7.68 11.60
CA VAL A 259 -8.77 -8.90 11.21
C VAL A 259 -8.16 -9.48 9.94
N THR A 260 -7.89 -8.63 8.95
CA THR A 260 -7.28 -9.07 7.69
C THR A 260 -5.86 -9.63 7.90
N GLY A 261 -5.03 -8.97 8.70
CA GLY A 261 -3.68 -9.44 9.01
C GLY A 261 -3.66 -10.80 9.71
N PHE A 262 -4.60 -11.03 10.63
CA PHE A 262 -4.78 -12.33 11.28
C PHE A 262 -5.21 -13.41 10.29
N LEU A 263 -6.18 -13.13 9.41
CA LEU A 263 -6.60 -14.10 8.40
C LEU A 263 -5.46 -14.43 7.42
N ILE A 264 -4.76 -13.44 6.87
CA ILE A 264 -3.61 -13.70 5.98
C ILE A 264 -2.60 -14.62 6.67
N SER A 265 -2.30 -14.35 7.94
CA SER A 265 -1.32 -15.13 8.70
C SER A 265 -1.80 -16.57 8.96
N HIS A 266 -3.08 -16.75 9.28
CA HIS A 266 -3.68 -18.08 9.49
C HIS A 266 -3.70 -18.91 8.20
N TYR A 267 -4.13 -18.32 7.08
CA TYR A 267 -4.16 -19.02 5.79
C TYR A 267 -2.77 -19.30 5.23
N THR A 268 -1.79 -18.42 5.49
CA THR A 268 -0.38 -18.61 5.08
C THR A 268 0.35 -19.66 5.92
N ALA A 269 -0.01 -19.83 7.21
CA ALA A 269 0.63 -20.83 8.07
C ALA A 269 0.38 -22.25 7.57
N SER A 270 -0.82 -22.53 7.06
CA SER A 270 -1.22 -23.83 6.50
C SER A 270 -0.48 -24.22 5.20
N SER A 271 0.28 -23.31 4.59
CA SER A 271 1.01 -23.52 3.33
C SER A 271 2.53 -23.59 3.49
N ARG A 272 3.11 -23.43 4.69
CA ARG A 272 4.57 -23.41 4.90
C ARG A 272 5.24 -24.77 4.78
N PRO A 273 6.33 -24.90 4.01
CA PRO A 273 7.21 -26.07 4.06
C PRO A 273 8.26 -26.00 5.17
N SER A 274 8.41 -27.09 5.93
CA SER A 274 9.48 -27.28 6.92
C SER A 274 10.76 -27.71 6.21
N SER A 275 11.72 -26.81 6.04
CA SER A 275 13.06 -27.17 5.52
C SER A 275 14.07 -27.30 6.66
N SER A 276 14.99 -28.26 6.53
CA SER A 276 16.09 -28.52 7.46
C SER A 276 17.34 -27.66 7.24
N PHE A 277 17.31 -26.78 6.24
CA PHE A 277 18.33 -25.74 6.01
C PHE A 277 17.76 -24.36 6.37
N PRO A 278 18.57 -23.44 6.94
CA PRO A 278 18.15 -22.08 7.21
C PRO A 278 17.70 -21.42 5.90
N THR A 279 16.39 -21.23 5.81
CA THR A 279 15.61 -20.81 4.64
C THR A 279 16.12 -19.50 4.05
N VAL A 280 16.62 -19.54 2.80
CA VAL A 280 16.79 -18.35 1.94
C VAL A 280 15.47 -17.98 1.24
N VAL A 281 14.45 -18.84 1.33
CA VAL A 281 13.18 -18.67 0.61
C VAL A 281 12.12 -18.12 1.54
N GLU A 282 11.76 -16.85 1.35
CA GLU A 282 10.64 -16.21 2.02
C GLU A 282 9.32 -16.90 1.62
N PRO A 283 8.48 -17.34 2.57
CA PRO A 283 7.21 -17.98 2.25
C PRO A 283 6.28 -16.98 1.55
N SER A 284 5.80 -17.35 0.36
CA SER A 284 4.79 -16.57 -0.36
C SER A 284 3.52 -16.43 0.48
N GLN A 285 3.18 -15.20 0.86
CA GLN A 285 1.99 -14.92 1.67
C GLN A 285 0.72 -14.99 0.83
N ASP A 286 -0.31 -15.67 1.34
CA ASP A 286 -1.60 -15.80 0.67
C ASP A 286 -2.51 -14.62 1.05
N TYR A 287 -2.58 -13.62 0.18
CA TYR A 287 -3.41 -12.42 0.35
C TYR A 287 -4.88 -12.59 -0.12
N LEU A 288 -5.31 -13.81 -0.45
CA LEU A 288 -6.71 -14.09 -0.82
C LEU A 288 -7.73 -13.61 0.24
N PRO A 289 -7.47 -13.74 1.56
CA PRO A 289 -8.39 -13.24 2.59
C PRO A 289 -8.59 -11.72 2.52
N ALA A 290 -7.56 -10.95 2.14
CA ALA A 290 -7.67 -9.50 1.97
C ALA A 290 -8.62 -9.12 0.82
N ILE A 291 -8.56 -9.88 -0.28
CA ILE A 291 -9.44 -9.68 -1.45
C ILE A 291 -10.89 -10.02 -1.08
N MET A 292 -11.13 -11.13 -0.39
CA MET A 292 -12.47 -11.57 0.00
C MET A 292 -13.11 -10.65 1.05
N LEU A 293 -12.35 -10.22 2.06
CA LEU A 293 -12.85 -9.27 3.05
C LEU A 293 -13.09 -7.88 2.43
N GLY A 294 -12.14 -7.40 1.62
CA GLY A 294 -12.26 -6.11 0.95
C GLY A 294 -13.51 -6.01 0.07
N SER A 295 -13.80 -7.07 -0.70
CA SER A 295 -15.00 -7.12 -1.52
C SER A 295 -16.28 -7.26 -0.71
N ALA A 296 -16.29 -8.09 0.34
CA ALA A 296 -17.44 -8.25 1.24
C ALA A 296 -17.81 -6.92 1.92
N PHE A 297 -16.80 -6.21 2.44
CA PHE A 297 -17.01 -4.89 3.05
C PHE A 297 -17.41 -3.83 2.03
N ALA A 298 -16.90 -3.88 0.80
CA ALA A 298 -17.29 -2.95 -0.26
C ALA A 298 -18.74 -3.17 -0.71
N LEU A 299 -19.19 -4.43 -0.80
CA LEU A 299 -20.59 -4.77 -1.08
C LEU A 299 -21.50 -4.33 0.07
N ALA A 300 -21.12 -4.57 1.32
CA ALA A 300 -21.86 -4.06 2.47
C ALA A 300 -21.94 -2.53 2.44
N ALA A 301 -20.83 -1.84 2.14
CA ALA A 301 -20.78 -0.39 2.00
C ALA A 301 -21.75 0.12 0.94
N ALA A 302 -21.83 -0.54 -0.22
CA ALA A 302 -22.75 -0.19 -1.29
C ALA A 302 -24.22 -0.34 -0.84
N LEU A 303 -24.58 -1.47 -0.23
CA LEU A 303 -25.95 -1.74 0.22
C LEU A 303 -26.42 -0.71 1.25
N PHE A 304 -25.59 -0.43 2.27
CA PHE A 304 -25.95 0.55 3.30
C PHE A 304 -25.88 2.00 2.79
N GLY A 305 -24.91 2.33 1.94
CA GLY A 305 -24.73 3.67 1.38
C GLY A 305 -25.85 4.06 0.41
N GLY A 306 -26.36 3.10 -0.38
CA GLY A 306 -27.47 3.32 -1.31
C GLY A 306 -28.80 3.70 -0.63
N MET A 307 -28.98 3.36 0.65
CA MET A 307 -30.20 3.67 1.40
C MET A 307 -30.20 5.08 2.03
N THR A 308 -29.05 5.75 2.09
CA THR A 308 -28.95 7.06 2.75
C THR A 308 -29.33 8.19 1.79
N GLN A 309 -30.54 8.73 1.94
CA GLN A 309 -30.98 9.91 1.18
C GLN A 309 -30.58 11.19 1.92
N VAL A 310 -29.42 11.75 1.56
CA VAL A 310 -29.07 13.12 1.93
C VAL A 310 -29.25 13.99 0.69
N SER A 311 -30.27 14.86 0.71
CA SER A 311 -30.46 15.90 -0.29
C SER A 311 -29.62 17.11 0.10
N VAL A 312 -28.50 17.32 -0.58
CA VAL A 312 -27.69 18.53 -0.41
C VAL A 312 -28.27 19.63 -1.32
N GLY A 313 -28.47 20.83 -0.76
CA GLY A 313 -28.93 22.01 -1.50
C GLY A 313 -27.94 22.42 -2.59
N ALA A 314 -28.46 22.91 -3.72
CA ALA A 314 -27.65 23.31 -4.85
C ALA A 314 -27.13 24.74 -4.66
N ASN A 315 -25.84 24.95 -4.91
CA ASN A 315 -25.32 26.23 -5.37
C ASN A 315 -24.44 25.97 -6.60
N GLU A 316 -24.68 26.73 -7.68
CA GLU A 316 -23.81 26.72 -8.85
C GLU A 316 -22.49 27.39 -8.47
N LEU A 317 -21.52 26.57 -8.09
CA LEU A 317 -20.17 27.03 -7.83
C LEU A 317 -19.42 27.14 -9.16
N GLU A 318 -19.00 28.35 -9.49
CA GLU A 318 -18.13 28.58 -10.64
C GLU A 318 -16.72 28.08 -10.28
N ILE A 319 -16.34 26.89 -10.76
CA ILE A 319 -15.06 26.22 -10.48
C ILE A 319 -13.86 27.13 -10.80
N THR A 320 -13.99 27.92 -11.87
CA THR A 320 -13.02 28.93 -12.31
C THR A 320 -12.78 29.99 -11.24
N HIS A 321 -13.83 30.46 -10.56
CA HIS A 321 -13.74 31.42 -9.47
C HIS A 321 -13.03 30.82 -8.25
N VAL A 322 -13.39 29.59 -7.86
CA VAL A 322 -12.73 28.88 -6.74
C VAL A 322 -11.26 28.66 -7.02
N LEU A 323 -10.91 28.19 -8.21
CA LEU A 323 -9.53 27.90 -8.58
C LEU A 323 -8.70 29.19 -8.58
N LYS A 324 -9.26 30.27 -9.13
CA LYS A 324 -8.62 31.59 -9.13
C LYS A 324 -8.43 32.14 -7.72
N LEU A 325 -9.42 31.96 -6.83
CA LEU A 325 -9.31 32.34 -5.42
C LEU A 325 -8.25 31.51 -4.69
N ALA A 326 -8.21 30.20 -4.94
CA ALA A 326 -7.25 29.28 -4.34
C ALA A 326 -5.80 29.63 -4.69
N PHE A 327 -5.53 30.01 -5.94
CA PHE A 327 -4.18 30.42 -6.36
C PHE A 327 -3.83 31.86 -6.00
N ARG A 328 -4.81 32.70 -5.66
CA ARG A 328 -4.59 34.09 -5.24
C ARG A 328 -4.41 34.23 -3.73
N SER A 329 -5.04 33.37 -2.94
CA SER A 329 -4.94 33.40 -1.48
C SER A 329 -3.56 32.94 -1.01
N GLU A 330 -2.86 33.81 -0.26
CA GLU A 330 -1.57 33.50 0.33
C GLU A 330 -1.63 32.26 1.24
N LEU A 331 -2.70 32.17 2.04
CA LEU A 331 -2.90 31.08 2.99
C LEU A 331 -3.11 29.73 2.27
N MET A 332 -3.84 29.75 1.15
CA MET A 332 -4.06 28.56 0.33
C MET A 332 -2.79 28.13 -0.41
N LEU A 333 -1.98 29.07 -0.90
CA LEU A 333 -0.69 28.76 -1.53
C LEU A 333 0.26 28.06 -0.54
N ARG A 334 0.32 28.55 0.71
CA ARG A 334 1.06 27.88 1.79
C ARG A 334 0.54 26.45 1.99
N CYS A 335 -0.77 26.29 2.11
CA CYS A 335 -1.42 24.98 2.29
C CYS A 335 -1.14 24.01 1.13
N ILE A 336 -1.15 24.46 -0.12
CA ILE A 336 -0.86 23.62 -1.29
C ILE A 336 0.58 23.09 -1.24
N VAL A 337 1.56 23.96 -0.96
CA VAL A 337 2.98 23.56 -0.92
C VAL A 337 3.24 22.61 0.24
N THR A 338 2.74 22.93 1.43
CA THR A 338 2.89 22.05 2.61
C THR A 338 2.16 20.72 2.42
N SER A 339 0.96 20.73 1.84
CA SER A 339 0.21 19.51 1.49
C SER A 339 0.96 18.62 0.50
N PHE A 340 1.68 19.21 -0.46
CA PHE A 340 2.47 18.44 -1.41
C PHE A 340 3.59 17.64 -0.73
N PHE A 341 4.39 18.27 0.12
CA PHE A 341 5.47 17.60 0.84
C PHE A 341 4.95 16.62 1.91
N SER A 342 3.94 17.03 2.67
CA SER A 342 3.20 16.16 3.59
C SER A 342 2.69 14.90 2.91
N GLY A 343 2.16 15.05 1.70
CA GLY A 343 1.60 13.95 0.93
C GLY A 343 2.64 12.97 0.39
N ILE A 344 3.85 13.44 0.07
CA ILE A 344 4.98 12.55 -0.29
C ILE A 344 5.37 11.67 0.92
N LEU A 345 5.45 12.24 2.12
CA LEU A 345 5.71 11.49 3.36
C LEU A 345 4.55 10.53 3.70
N LEU A 346 3.30 10.98 3.50
CA LEU A 346 2.12 10.15 3.72
C LEU A 346 2.06 8.97 2.73
N SER A 347 2.45 9.17 1.47
CA SER A 347 2.53 8.10 0.48
C SER A 347 3.56 7.04 0.86
N PHE A 348 4.70 7.42 1.46
CA PHE A 348 5.63 6.42 1.99
C PHE A 348 4.95 5.50 3.02
N SER A 349 4.26 6.11 3.99
CA SER A 349 3.58 5.39 5.07
C SER A 349 2.44 4.49 4.57
N ASN A 350 1.66 4.95 3.58
CA ASN A 350 0.49 4.21 3.07
C ASN A 350 0.84 3.18 2.01
N ASP A 351 1.74 3.50 1.08
CA ASP A 351 2.06 2.64 -0.07
C ASP A 351 3.24 1.70 0.25
N TYR A 352 4.32 2.19 0.85
CA TYR A 352 5.58 1.44 0.92
C TYR A 352 5.92 0.87 2.29
N ALA A 353 5.49 1.48 3.39
CA ALA A 353 5.85 1.00 4.72
C ALA A 353 5.41 -0.45 4.95
N PHE A 354 4.19 -0.83 4.57
CA PHE A 354 3.70 -2.21 4.69
C PHE A 354 4.49 -3.18 3.81
N LEU A 355 4.80 -2.79 2.57
CA LEU A 355 5.61 -3.61 1.66
C LEU A 355 7.02 -3.85 2.22
N ILE A 356 7.66 -2.80 2.75
CA ILE A 356 9.01 -2.89 3.30
C ILE A 356 9.01 -3.73 4.59
N LEU A 357 8.03 -3.52 5.47
CA LEU A 357 7.91 -4.23 6.73
C LEU A 357 7.66 -5.74 6.53
N THR A 358 6.84 -6.13 5.54
CA THR A 358 6.64 -7.55 5.22
C THR A 358 7.82 -8.16 4.49
N LYS A 359 8.32 -7.51 3.44
CA LYS A 359 9.31 -8.09 2.52
C LYS A 359 10.74 -8.00 3.03
N HIS A 360 11.15 -6.87 3.59
CA HIS A 360 12.55 -6.67 4.00
C HIS A 360 12.79 -6.96 5.49
N LEU A 361 11.79 -6.77 6.34
CA LEU A 361 11.88 -7.03 7.78
C LEU A 361 11.23 -8.35 8.19
N GLY A 362 10.55 -9.05 7.26
CA GLY A 362 9.94 -10.36 7.50
C GLY A 362 8.84 -10.33 8.57
N LEU A 363 8.24 -9.17 8.84
CA LEU A 363 7.22 -9.03 9.87
C LEU A 363 5.93 -9.73 9.43
N PRO A 364 5.31 -10.53 10.31
CA PRO A 364 4.09 -11.24 9.95
C PRO A 364 2.91 -10.26 9.80
N PRO A 365 1.96 -10.50 8.87
CA PRO A 365 0.86 -9.58 8.60
C PRO A 365 -0.02 -9.25 9.81
N TYR A 366 -0.23 -10.20 10.73
CA TYR A 366 -0.99 -9.94 11.95
C TYR A 366 -0.33 -8.85 12.82
N PHE A 367 1.01 -8.81 12.86
CA PHE A 367 1.74 -7.83 13.65
C PHE A 367 1.62 -6.43 13.06
N LEU A 368 1.57 -6.31 11.73
CA LEU A 368 1.32 -5.03 11.06
C LEU A 368 -0.09 -4.50 11.33
N GLY A 369 -1.08 -5.40 11.41
CA GLY A 369 -2.43 -5.07 11.88
C GLY A 369 -2.45 -4.53 13.31
N ILE A 370 -1.76 -5.21 14.23
CA ILE A 370 -1.62 -4.75 15.62
C ILE A 370 -0.89 -3.40 15.67
N LEU A 371 0.21 -3.24 14.94
CA LEU A 371 1.00 -2.01 14.89
C LEU A 371 0.17 -0.81 14.44
N THR A 372 -0.63 -0.97 13.38
CA THR A 372 -1.53 0.08 12.90
C THR A 372 -2.68 0.35 13.85
N THR A 373 -3.25 -0.68 14.46
CA THR A 373 -4.31 -0.52 15.46
C THR A 373 -3.83 0.23 16.68
N VAL A 374 -2.62 -0.08 17.16
CA VAL A 374 -1.98 0.63 18.26
C VAL A 374 -1.74 2.10 17.87
N ASN A 375 -1.19 2.37 16.68
CA ASN A 375 -1.05 3.73 16.16
C ASN A 375 -2.37 4.51 16.17
N ILE A 376 -3.46 3.88 15.72
CA ILE A 376 -4.77 4.52 15.64
C ILE A 376 -5.37 4.79 17.02
N LEU A 377 -5.41 3.78 17.88
CA LEU A 377 -6.07 3.87 19.19
C LEU A 377 -5.31 4.79 20.15
N SER A 378 -3.99 4.75 20.14
CA SER A 378 -3.17 5.49 21.10
C SER A 378 -2.67 6.85 20.60
N ALA A 379 -2.47 7.00 19.29
CA ALA A 379 -1.93 8.24 18.72
C ALA A 379 -2.97 9.00 17.88
N GLU A 380 -3.67 8.32 16.97
CA GLU A 380 -4.53 8.99 15.99
C GLU A 380 -5.79 9.58 16.63
N ILE A 381 -6.56 8.77 17.37
CA ILE A 381 -7.80 9.20 18.01
C ILE A 381 -7.53 10.30 19.06
N PRO A 382 -6.59 10.13 20.01
CA PRO A 382 -6.25 11.20 20.95
C PRO A 382 -5.66 12.42 20.23
N GLY A 383 -4.85 12.20 19.20
CA GLY A 383 -4.28 13.25 18.38
C GLY A 383 -5.34 14.14 17.73
N PHE A 384 -6.42 13.57 17.19
CA PHE A 384 -7.54 14.36 16.63
C PHE A 384 -8.35 15.12 17.70
N LEU A 385 -8.41 14.62 18.94
CA LEU A 385 -9.08 15.31 20.04
C LEU A 385 -8.24 16.47 20.60
N LEU A 386 -6.91 16.28 20.66
CA LEU A 386 -5.95 17.24 21.20
C LEU A 386 -5.44 18.23 20.15
N SER A 387 -5.54 17.92 18.86
CA SER A 387 -4.95 18.72 17.77
C SER A 387 -5.41 20.17 17.78
N ASN A 388 -6.68 20.42 18.10
CA ASN A 388 -7.20 21.79 18.17
C ASN A 388 -6.53 22.60 19.30
N ALA A 389 -6.32 22.00 20.47
CA ALA A 389 -5.64 22.66 21.59
C ALA A 389 -4.14 22.90 21.30
N VAL A 390 -3.49 21.94 20.64
CA VAL A 390 -2.10 22.08 20.20
C VAL A 390 -1.98 23.19 19.16
N LEU A 391 -2.92 23.26 18.22
CA LEU A 391 -2.96 24.27 17.16
C LEU A 391 -3.16 25.68 17.72
N THR A 392 -4.09 25.87 18.67
CA THR A 392 -4.32 27.19 19.28
C THR A 392 -3.14 27.67 20.12
N TYR A 393 -2.37 26.74 20.71
CA TYR A 393 -1.20 27.09 21.52
C TYR A 393 0.07 27.37 20.70
N LEU A 394 0.39 26.53 19.71
CA LEU A 394 1.64 26.62 18.92
C LEU A 394 1.50 27.45 17.63
N GLY A 395 0.28 27.58 17.11
CA GLY A 395 0.02 28.15 15.78
C GLY A 395 0.36 27.19 14.63
N ASP A 396 -0.13 27.53 13.43
CA ASP A 396 -0.14 26.63 12.27
C ASP A 396 1.26 26.15 11.85
N ASN A 397 2.24 27.06 11.77
CA ASN A 397 3.59 26.75 11.25
C ASN A 397 4.40 25.83 12.19
N TRP A 398 4.37 26.11 13.48
CA TRP A 398 5.09 25.32 14.48
C TRP A 398 4.41 23.98 14.72
N CYS A 399 3.08 23.93 14.70
CA CYS A 399 2.34 22.68 14.78
C CYS A 399 2.67 21.74 13.61
N LEU A 400 2.73 22.26 12.39
CA LEU A 400 3.13 21.47 11.22
C LEU A 400 4.60 21.01 11.30
N SER A 401 5.50 21.85 11.80
CA SER A 401 6.92 21.50 12.00
C SER A 401 7.10 20.41 13.04
N LEU A 402 6.31 20.46 14.13
CA LEU A 402 6.24 19.41 15.14
C LEU A 402 5.74 18.10 14.55
N ALA A 403 4.73 18.13 13.68
CA ALA A 403 4.27 16.93 12.98
C ALA A 403 5.40 16.31 12.12
N PHE A 404 6.15 17.13 11.38
CA PHE A 404 7.30 16.64 10.61
C PHE A 404 8.43 16.09 11.50
N LEU A 405 8.64 16.67 12.69
CA LEU A 405 9.61 16.15 13.64
C LEU A 405 9.19 14.77 14.15
N LEU A 406 7.91 14.59 14.48
CA LEU A 406 7.38 13.34 15.00
C LEU A 406 7.48 12.20 13.96
N VAL A 407 7.12 12.46 12.70
CA VAL A 407 7.28 11.46 11.62
C VAL A 407 8.75 11.17 11.34
N ALA A 408 9.64 12.17 11.44
CA ALA A 408 11.08 11.96 11.31
C ALA A 408 11.59 11.00 12.40
N LEU A 409 11.22 11.26 13.66
CA LEU A 409 11.60 10.42 14.79
C LEU A 409 10.98 9.01 14.69
N GLN A 410 9.73 8.88 14.25
CA GLN A 410 9.08 7.57 14.10
C GLN A 410 9.85 6.69 13.12
N ASN A 411 10.13 7.20 11.92
CA ASN A 411 10.85 6.47 10.90
C ASN A 411 12.31 6.19 11.31
N LEU A 412 12.91 7.07 12.11
CA LEU A 412 14.24 6.86 12.68
C LEU A 412 14.27 5.66 13.64
N VAL A 413 13.28 5.56 14.54
CA VAL A 413 13.17 4.43 15.48
C VAL A 413 12.95 3.12 14.74
N VAL A 414 12.10 3.12 13.70
CA VAL A 414 11.88 1.95 12.83
C VAL A 414 13.17 1.55 12.09
N ALA A 415 13.99 2.52 11.68
CA ALA A 415 15.26 2.26 11.01
C ALA A 415 16.31 1.64 11.94
N PHE A 416 16.38 2.08 13.21
CA PHE A 416 17.37 1.60 14.18
C PHE A 416 16.97 0.31 14.89
N THR A 417 15.68 0.09 15.14
CA THR A 417 15.21 -0.99 16.01
C THR A 417 14.46 -2.06 15.23
N ARG A 418 14.86 -3.32 15.43
CA ARG A 418 14.14 -4.50 14.94
C ARG A 418 13.28 -5.15 16.03
N ASN A 419 13.27 -4.56 17.22
CA ASN A 419 12.53 -5.10 18.35
C ASN A 419 11.05 -4.69 18.24
N TYR A 420 10.17 -5.70 18.26
CA TYR A 420 8.71 -5.54 18.21
C TYR A 420 8.18 -4.51 19.22
N TRP A 421 8.73 -4.44 20.43
CA TRP A 421 8.30 -3.51 21.47
C TRP A 421 8.64 -2.06 21.15
N TRP A 422 9.82 -1.81 20.60
CA TRP A 422 10.24 -0.47 20.18
C TRP A 422 9.42 0.02 18.98
N LEU A 423 9.07 -0.88 18.06
CA LEU A 423 8.15 -0.58 16.95
C LEU A 423 6.77 -0.17 17.49
N LEU A 424 6.20 -0.94 18.42
CA LEU A 424 4.91 -0.61 19.05
C LEU A 424 4.98 0.73 19.78
N PHE A 425 6.02 0.95 20.59
CA PHE A 425 6.21 2.20 21.33
C PHE A 425 6.31 3.41 20.38
N SER A 426 7.08 3.28 19.31
CA SER A 426 7.25 4.36 18.32
C SER A 426 5.92 4.72 17.65
N SER A 427 5.12 3.71 17.27
CA SER A 427 3.81 3.93 16.68
C SER A 427 2.80 4.53 17.66
N SER A 428 2.88 4.19 18.95
CA SER A 428 1.95 4.74 19.94
C SER A 428 2.15 6.23 20.21
N PHE A 429 3.40 6.66 20.38
CA PHE A 429 3.69 8.05 20.77
C PHE A 429 3.94 8.95 19.56
N LEU A 430 4.74 8.48 18.61
CA LEU A 430 5.17 9.30 17.48
C LEU A 430 4.13 9.29 16.35
N GLY A 431 3.16 8.37 16.37
CA GLY A 431 2.06 8.27 15.41
C GLY A 431 1.10 9.47 15.36
N CYS A 432 1.15 10.36 16.36
CA CYS A 432 0.30 11.56 16.41
C CYS A 432 0.65 12.62 15.35
N TRP A 433 1.72 12.42 14.58
CA TRP A 433 2.10 13.28 13.47
C TRP A 433 0.99 13.44 12.43
N PHE A 434 0.27 12.35 12.10
CA PHE A 434 -0.75 12.37 11.04
C PHE A 434 -1.95 13.24 11.40
N PRO A 435 -2.60 13.09 12.58
CA PRO A 435 -3.66 14.00 13.01
C PRO A 435 -3.25 15.47 13.07
N LEU A 436 -2.05 15.75 13.60
CA LEU A 436 -1.55 17.13 13.72
C LEU A 436 -1.34 17.77 12.34
N MET A 437 -0.68 17.04 11.43
CA MET A 437 -0.48 17.46 10.05
C MET A 437 -1.81 17.63 9.32
N TYR A 438 -2.74 16.67 9.43
CA TYR A 438 -4.01 16.75 8.71
C TYR A 438 -4.88 17.90 9.23
N HIS A 439 -4.96 18.09 10.56
CA HIS A 439 -5.76 19.15 11.16
C HIS A 439 -5.21 20.55 10.87
N THR A 440 -3.89 20.73 10.87
CA THR A 440 -3.25 22.02 10.50
C THR A 440 -3.56 22.40 9.06
N LEU A 441 -3.42 21.46 8.11
CA LEU A 441 -3.75 21.71 6.70
C LEU A 441 -5.24 22.00 6.51
N LEU A 442 -6.10 21.25 7.22
CA LEU A 442 -7.55 21.44 7.17
C LEU A 442 -7.97 22.82 7.69
N ASP A 443 -7.37 23.29 8.78
CA ASP A 443 -7.62 24.62 9.32
C ASP A 443 -7.14 25.73 8.39
N GLN A 444 -5.96 25.57 7.77
CA GLN A 444 -5.47 26.49 6.73
C GLN A 444 -6.44 26.56 5.54
N ALA A 445 -6.89 25.43 5.01
CA ALA A 445 -7.87 25.40 3.92
C ALA A 445 -9.21 26.04 4.34
N THR A 446 -9.64 25.84 5.59
CA THR A 446 -10.86 26.43 6.14
C THR A 446 -10.77 27.95 6.22
N ARG A 447 -9.68 28.48 6.77
CA ARG A 447 -9.45 29.93 6.88
C ARG A 447 -9.33 30.59 5.51
N ALA A 448 -8.69 29.92 4.54
CA ALA A 448 -8.60 30.42 3.16
C ALA A 448 -9.96 30.51 2.47
N GLY A 449 -10.90 29.62 2.81
CA GLY A 449 -12.25 29.63 2.27
C GLY A 449 -13.20 30.65 2.91
N ARG A 450 -12.84 31.23 4.07
CA ARG A 450 -13.70 32.15 4.84
C ARG A 450 -13.46 33.64 4.57
N THR A 451 -12.49 34.01 3.74
CA THR A 451 -12.05 35.41 3.59
C THR A 451 -13.06 36.35 2.92
N ASP A 452 -14.08 35.86 2.20
CA ASP A 452 -14.97 36.69 1.37
C ASP A 452 -16.47 36.67 1.75
N HIS A 453 -16.84 36.60 3.04
CA HIS A 453 -18.24 36.30 3.44
C HIS A 453 -18.80 35.04 2.74
N ALA A 454 -17.87 34.16 2.37
CA ALA A 454 -18.08 33.10 1.43
C ALA A 454 -18.92 31.99 2.05
N LYS A 455 -20.00 31.64 1.35
CA LYS A 455 -20.90 30.51 1.61
C LYS A 455 -20.09 29.25 1.96
N ALA A 456 -20.62 28.42 2.88
CA ALA A 456 -20.03 27.15 3.32
C ALA A 456 -19.48 26.25 2.19
N ASP A 457 -20.02 26.38 0.97
CA ASP A 457 -19.63 25.60 -0.19
C ASP A 457 -18.20 25.92 -0.72
N ILE A 458 -17.69 27.14 -0.54
CA ILE A 458 -16.32 27.51 -0.92
C ILE A 458 -15.30 26.80 -0.01
N VAL A 459 -15.60 26.68 1.28
CA VAL A 459 -14.76 25.96 2.26
C VAL A 459 -14.63 24.48 1.87
N ALA A 460 -15.73 23.83 1.51
CA ALA A 460 -15.71 22.44 1.04
C ALA A 460 -14.84 22.27 -0.22
N SER A 461 -14.88 23.25 -1.12
CA SER A 461 -14.05 23.24 -2.33
C SER A 461 -12.56 23.40 -2.00
N MET A 462 -12.20 24.25 -1.03
CA MET A 462 -10.82 24.40 -0.56
C MET A 462 -10.28 23.11 0.08
N HIS A 463 -11.09 22.43 0.89
CA HIS A 463 -10.75 21.10 1.43
C HIS A 463 -10.55 20.08 0.30
N GLY A 464 -11.38 20.13 -0.73
CA GLY A 464 -11.26 19.29 -1.93
C GLY A 464 -9.91 19.48 -2.63
N ILE A 465 -9.47 20.73 -2.83
CA ILE A 465 -8.18 21.05 -3.44
C ILE A 465 -7.03 20.57 -2.54
N MET A 466 -7.08 20.85 -1.23
CA MET A 466 -6.09 20.39 -0.27
C MET A 466 -5.93 18.85 -0.33
N ASN A 467 -7.03 18.10 -0.26
CA ASN A 467 -7.00 16.63 -0.31
C ASN A 467 -6.56 16.09 -1.69
N ALA A 468 -6.90 16.77 -2.79
CA ALA A 468 -6.42 16.42 -4.12
C ALA A 468 -4.90 16.55 -4.23
N VAL A 469 -4.30 17.57 -3.60
CA VAL A 469 -2.85 17.72 -3.53
C VAL A 469 -2.23 16.72 -2.55
N LEU A 470 -2.77 16.59 -1.34
CA LEU A 470 -2.23 15.79 -0.23
C LEU A 470 -2.26 14.27 -0.47
N VAL A 471 -3.31 13.74 -1.10
CA VAL A 471 -3.49 12.28 -1.29
C VAL A 471 -3.59 11.91 -2.78
N GLY A 472 -3.68 12.90 -3.68
CA GLY A 472 -3.71 12.68 -5.12
C GLY A 472 -2.34 12.92 -5.75
N ILE A 473 -2.05 14.17 -6.08
CA ILE A 473 -0.85 14.57 -6.83
C ILE A 473 0.42 14.11 -6.12
N SER A 474 0.56 14.43 -4.84
CA SER A 474 1.74 14.04 -4.05
C SER A 474 1.89 12.53 -3.90
N ALA A 475 0.79 11.77 -3.80
CA ALA A 475 0.84 10.31 -3.74
C ALA A 475 1.21 9.69 -5.09
N SER A 476 0.92 10.35 -6.22
CA SER A 476 1.43 9.93 -7.53
C SER A 476 2.95 10.05 -7.59
N PHE A 477 3.48 11.25 -7.27
CA PHE A 477 4.92 11.50 -7.30
C PHE A 477 5.66 10.72 -6.21
N GLY A 478 5.13 10.67 -5.00
CA GLY A 478 5.66 9.86 -3.90
C GLY A 478 5.70 8.38 -4.24
N GLY A 479 4.62 7.86 -4.83
CA GLY A 479 4.53 6.48 -5.30
C GLY A 479 5.68 6.09 -6.23
N LEU A 480 5.97 6.94 -7.22
CA LEU A 480 7.09 6.75 -8.15
C LEU A 480 8.44 6.92 -7.46
N PHE A 481 8.59 7.99 -6.68
CA PHE A 481 9.82 8.35 -5.98
C PHE A 481 10.29 7.20 -5.09
N TRP A 482 9.42 6.71 -4.20
CA TRP A 482 9.73 5.62 -3.29
C TRP A 482 9.98 4.30 -4.02
N GLY A 483 9.28 4.03 -5.13
CA GLY A 483 9.47 2.83 -5.94
C GLY A 483 10.85 2.77 -6.60
N VAL A 484 11.32 3.91 -7.14
CA VAL A 484 12.66 4.04 -7.73
C VAL A 484 13.73 3.94 -6.65
N LEU A 485 13.56 4.64 -5.52
CA LEU A 485 14.49 4.57 -4.39
C LEU A 485 14.66 3.13 -3.85
N LEU A 486 13.59 2.34 -3.84
CA LEU A 486 13.62 0.95 -3.35
C LEU A 486 14.34 -0.02 -4.31
N GLU A 487 14.68 0.39 -5.54
CA GLU A 487 15.57 -0.40 -6.41
C GLU A 487 17.06 -0.18 -6.10
N PHE A 488 17.41 1.01 -5.63
CA PHE A 488 18.80 1.38 -5.34
C PHE A 488 19.17 1.17 -3.87
N PHE A 489 18.22 1.33 -2.95
CA PHE A 489 18.45 1.30 -1.51
C PHE A 489 17.67 0.16 -0.85
N SER A 490 18.24 -0.37 0.23
CA SER A 490 17.55 -1.33 1.08
C SER A 490 16.37 -0.68 1.81
N GLY A 491 15.35 -1.48 2.17
CA GLY A 491 14.18 -0.98 2.89
C GLY A 491 14.50 -0.18 4.17
N ILE A 492 15.55 -0.57 4.91
CA ILE A 492 16.00 0.16 6.11
C ILE A 492 16.58 1.53 5.76
N GLN A 493 17.38 1.62 4.69
CA GLN A 493 17.92 2.89 4.22
C GLN A 493 16.81 3.85 3.77
N LEU A 494 15.70 3.35 3.22
CA LEU A 494 14.56 4.21 2.89
C LEU A 494 13.95 4.84 4.13
N PHE A 495 13.81 4.12 5.25
CA PHE A 495 13.33 4.71 6.50
C PHE A 495 14.26 5.83 7.00
N PHE A 496 15.58 5.70 6.83
CA PHE A 496 16.54 6.78 7.11
C PHE A 496 16.36 7.98 6.17
N ILE A 497 16.16 7.74 4.87
CA ILE A 497 15.95 8.81 3.88
C ILE A 497 14.66 9.57 4.19
N VAL A 498 13.57 8.87 4.49
CA VAL A 498 12.29 9.48 4.89
C VAL A 498 12.46 10.31 6.17
N SER A 499 13.16 9.78 7.16
CA SER A 499 13.47 10.50 8.39
C SER A 499 14.28 11.77 8.12
N GLY A 500 15.32 11.69 7.29
CA GLY A 500 16.14 12.83 6.89
C GLY A 500 15.34 13.89 6.13
N MET A 501 14.50 13.50 5.18
CA MET A 501 13.62 14.44 4.47
C MET A 501 12.64 15.12 5.42
N ALA A 502 12.01 14.37 6.32
CA ALA A 502 11.08 14.93 7.29
C ALA A 502 11.78 15.92 8.24
N PHE A 503 13.00 15.62 8.69
CA PHE A 503 13.80 16.54 9.50
C PHE A 503 14.16 17.83 8.77
N VAL A 504 14.51 17.74 7.48
CA VAL A 504 14.74 18.92 6.63
C VAL A 504 13.47 19.75 6.51
N LEU A 505 12.31 19.11 6.31
CA LEU A 505 11.02 19.79 6.23
C LEU A 505 10.63 20.50 7.54
N THR A 506 10.94 19.91 8.71
CA THR A 506 10.76 20.58 10.01
C THR A 506 11.46 21.94 10.07
N LEU A 507 12.65 22.06 9.47
CA LEU A 507 13.42 23.32 9.47
C LEU A 507 12.97 24.27 8.35
N LEU A 508 12.67 23.74 7.16
CA LEU A 508 12.35 24.56 5.99
C LEU A 508 10.93 25.14 6.02
N VAL A 509 9.95 24.45 6.60
CA VAL A 509 8.54 24.86 6.55
C VAL A 509 8.29 26.20 7.25
N PRO A 510 8.80 26.47 8.47
CA PRO A 510 8.70 27.78 9.10
C PRO A 510 9.35 28.89 8.27
N LEU A 511 10.52 28.61 7.68
CA LEU A 511 11.26 29.56 6.84
C LEU A 511 10.45 29.91 5.60
N PHE A 512 9.92 28.90 4.92
CA PHE A 512 9.12 29.05 3.71
C PHE A 512 7.82 29.83 3.98
N CYS A 513 7.09 29.46 5.04
CA CYS A 513 5.90 30.21 5.45
C CYS A 513 6.23 31.68 5.77
N SER A 514 7.40 31.95 6.36
CA SER A 514 7.83 33.33 6.64
C SER A 514 8.19 34.11 5.38
N MET A 515 8.77 33.46 4.36
CA MET A 515 9.08 34.11 3.09
C MET A 515 7.83 34.46 2.28
N ILE A 516 6.82 33.58 2.24
CA ILE A 516 5.58 33.84 1.48
C ILE A 516 4.88 35.10 1.99
N SER A 517 4.85 35.34 3.31
CA SER A 517 4.31 36.60 3.87
C SER A 517 5.05 37.85 3.40
N ARG A 518 6.34 37.73 3.05
CA ARG A 518 7.12 38.88 2.54
C ARG A 518 6.84 39.18 1.08
N PHE A 519 6.32 38.21 0.31
CA PHE A 519 6.00 38.40 -1.10
C PHE A 519 4.66 39.10 -1.37
N GLY A 520 3.93 39.51 -0.32
CA GLY A 520 2.96 40.60 -0.41
C GLY A 520 1.89 40.42 -1.50
N ILE A 521 1.20 39.28 -1.54
CA ILE A 521 -0.08 39.18 -2.25
C ILE A 521 -1.15 39.67 -1.26
N VAL A 522 -1.34 41.00 -1.22
CA VAL A 522 -2.37 41.76 -0.50
C VAL A 522 -3.01 41.03 0.69
N SER A 523 -2.41 41.16 1.87
CA SER A 523 -3.13 40.97 3.12
C SER A 523 -4.19 42.06 3.21
N GLU A 524 -5.42 41.75 2.84
CA GLU A 524 -6.56 42.54 3.32
C GLU A 524 -6.59 42.33 4.84
N LYS A 525 -6.26 43.39 5.57
CA LYS A 525 -6.33 43.44 7.03
C LYS A 525 -7.76 43.12 7.45
N LEU A 526 -8.00 41.94 8.03
CA LEU A 526 -9.19 41.70 8.83
C LEU A 526 -9.11 42.61 10.08
N ASN A 527 -9.80 43.74 10.03
CA ASN A 527 -10.13 44.50 11.22
C ASN A 527 -11.17 43.70 12.01
N PHE A 528 -10.73 43.03 13.08
CA PHE A 528 -11.62 42.61 14.15
C PHE A 528 -12.06 43.86 14.92
N THR A 529 -13.27 44.33 14.67
CA THR A 529 -14.01 45.15 15.65
C THR A 529 -15.02 44.25 16.35
N MET A 530 -14.92 44.26 17.67
CA MET A 530 -15.63 43.53 18.73
C MET A 530 -17.00 42.95 18.42
#